data_AF-A0A0B2R5A5-F1
#
_entry.id   AF-A0A0B2R5A5-F1
#
_cell.length_a   1.000
_cell.length_b   1.000
_cell.length_c   1.000
_cell.angle_alpha   90.00
_cell.angle_beta   90.00
_cell.angle_gamma   90.00
#
_symmetry.space_group_name_H-M   'P 1'
#
loop_
_entity.id
_entity.type
_entity.pdbx_description
1 polymer ?
#
loop_
_entity_poly.entity_id
_entity_poly.type
_entity_poly.pdbx_seq_one_letter_code
_entity_poly.pdbx_strand_id
1 'polypeptide(L)' 'RPDLRGVCFGSLEMHQNDMLVGQFLEEEIRTAMWDCGSDKSPSPDGLNFKFIKHFWELIKPDISKFIAEF' A
#
# COMPACT_ATOMS: atom_id res chain seq x y z
N ARG A 1 13.30 -2.09 28.92
CA ARG A 1 11.87 -1.88 28.59
C ARG A 1 11.59 -0.41 28.84
N PRO A 2 11.24 0.41 27.83
CA PRO A 2 10.91 1.80 28.06
C PRO A 2 9.67 1.91 28.96
N ASP A 3 9.70 2.84 29.91
CA ASP A 3 8.56 3.17 30.76
C ASP A 3 7.67 4.15 30.00
N LEU A 4 6.43 3.74 29.70
CA LEU A 4 5.46 4.53 28.92
C LEU A 4 4.41 5.18 29.82
N ARG A 5 4.57 5.12 31.14
CA ARG A 5 3.64 5.74 32.09
C ARG A 5 3.65 7.26 31.91
N GLY A 6 2.49 7.83 31.59
CA GLY A 6 2.30 9.27 31.36
C GLY A 6 2.33 9.71 29.89
N VAL A 7 2.55 8.78 28.94
CA VAL A 7 2.40 9.08 27.51
C VAL A 7 0.91 9.04 27.14
N CYS A 8 0.34 10.21 26.88
CA CYS A 8 -0.97 10.30 26.23
C CYS A 8 -0.77 10.06 24.73
N PHE A 9 -1.22 8.91 24.25
CA PHE A 9 -1.33 8.68 22.82
C PHE A 9 -2.53 9.46 22.28
N GLY A 10 -2.34 10.20 21.19
CA GLY A 10 -3.46 10.79 20.46
C GLY A 10 -4.41 9.68 20.02
N SER A 11 -5.71 9.90 20.18
CA SER A 11 -6.72 9.01 19.60
C SER A 11 -7.02 9.47 18.19
N LEU A 12 -7.25 8.51 17.30
CA LEU A 12 -7.65 8.80 15.92
C LEU A 12 -9.06 9.40 15.90
N GLU A 13 -9.24 10.43 15.09
CA GLU A 13 -10.57 10.96 14.82
C GLU A 13 -11.39 9.96 14.00
N MET A 14 -12.72 10.08 14.05
CA MET A 14 -13.64 9.16 13.38
C MET A 14 -13.33 9.04 11.88
N HIS A 15 -13.05 10.16 11.21
CA HIS A 15 -12.70 10.17 9.79
C HIS A 15 -11.41 9.40 9.48
N GLN A 16 -10.43 9.41 10.40
CA GLN A 16 -9.17 8.68 10.23
C GLN A 16 -9.41 7.18 10.40
N ASN A 17 -10.27 6.80 11.35
CA ASN A 17 -10.68 5.40 11.49
C ASN A 17 -11.40 4.91 10.23
N ASP A 18 -12.32 5.71 9.69
CA ASP A 18 -13.05 5.38 8.46
C ASP A 18 -12.10 5.20 7.27
N MET A 19 -11.08 6.05 7.14
CA MET A 19 -10.04 5.90 6.10
C MET A 19 -9.18 4.65 6.28
N LEU A 20 -8.88 4.24 7.52
CA LEU A 20 -8.04 3.07 7.79
C LEU A 20 -8.75 1.74 7.56
N VAL A 21 -10.08 1.71 7.65
CA VAL A 21 -10.90 0.49 7.43
C VAL A 21 -11.63 0.50 6.09
N GLY A 22 -11.52 1.58 5.32
CA GLY A 22 -12.12 1.74 4.01
C GLY A 22 -11.44 0.87 2.95
N GLN A 23 -12.11 0.76 1.79
CA GLN A 23 -11.50 0.12 0.62
C GLN A 23 -10.40 1.01 0.05
N PHE A 24 -9.31 0.38 -0.41
CA PHE A 24 -8.24 1.08 -1.12
C PHE A 24 -8.74 1.62 -2.45
N LEU A 25 -8.38 2.86 -2.76
CA LEU A 25 -8.62 3.47 -4.06
C LEU A 25 -7.55 3.03 -5.07
N GLU A 26 -7.91 2.93 -6.36
CA GLU A 26 -6.94 2.61 -7.43
C GLU A 26 -5.75 3.58 -7.42
N GLU A 27 -5.99 4.87 -7.17
CA GLU A 27 -4.95 5.89 -7.09
C GLU A 27 -4.03 5.70 -5.88
N GLU A 28 -4.55 5.22 -4.74
CA GLU A 28 -3.73 4.89 -3.57
C GLU A 28 -2.83 3.70 -3.87
N ILE A 29 -3.38 2.65 -4.48
CA ILE A 29 -2.64 1.46 -4.91
C ILE A 29 -1.54 1.85 -5.88
N ARG A 30 -1.87 2.64 -6.91
CA ARG A 30 -0.94 3.14 -7.91
C ARG A 30 0.17 3.95 -7.26
N THR A 31 -0.17 4.90 -6.39
CA THR A 31 0.81 5.76 -5.71
C THR A 31 1.79 4.93 -4.89
N ALA A 32 1.29 3.97 -4.09
CA ALA A 32 2.12 3.07 -3.30
C ALA A 32 3.09 2.24 -4.17
N MET A 33 2.65 1.78 -5.35
CA MET A 33 3.52 1.08 -6.29
C MET A 33 4.56 2.00 -6.94
N TRP A 34 4.25 3.28 -7.15
CA TRP A 34 5.18 4.25 -7.72
C TRP A 34 6.26 4.69 -6.76
N ASP A 35 5.90 4.81 -5.47
CA ASP A 35 6.82 5.13 -4.38
C ASP A 35 7.84 4.00 -4.14
N CYS A 36 7.51 2.76 -4.55
CA CYS A 36 8.45 1.66 -4.54
C CYS A 36 9.55 1.83 -5.60
N GLY A 37 10.81 1.61 -5.21
CA GLY A 37 11.95 1.64 -6.15
C GLY A 37 11.78 0.63 -7.29
N SER A 38 12.01 1.06 -8.53
CA SER A 38 11.75 0.23 -9.72
C SER A 38 12.62 -1.03 -9.80
N ASP A 39 13.79 -1.00 -9.17
CA ASP A 39 14.77 -2.08 -9.03
C ASP A 39 14.51 -2.98 -7.81
N LYS A 40 13.54 -2.63 -6.95
CA LYS A 40 13.17 -3.45 -5.80
C LYS A 40 12.41 -4.68 -6.29
N SER A 41 13.06 -5.83 -6.19
CA SER A 41 12.41 -7.13 -6.16
C SER A 41 13.16 -8.00 -5.15
N PRO A 42 12.45 -8.71 -4.25
CA PRO A 42 13.09 -9.69 -3.38
C PRO A 42 13.53 -10.95 -4.13
N SER A 43 13.09 -11.16 -5.38
CA SER A 43 13.23 -12.43 -6.10
C SER A 43 14.14 -12.34 -7.33
N PRO A 44 14.91 -13.40 -7.68
CA PRO A 44 15.75 -13.44 -8.87
C PRO A 44 14.98 -13.61 -10.19
N ASP A 45 13.65 -13.66 -10.14
CA ASP A 45 12.76 -13.97 -11.27
C ASP A 45 12.66 -12.85 -12.32
N GLY A 46 13.34 -11.71 -12.09
CA GLY A 46 13.38 -10.58 -13.02
C GLY A 46 12.12 -9.72 -13.06
N LEU A 47 11.06 -10.12 -12.36
CA LEU A 47 9.87 -9.30 -12.15
C LEU A 47 10.10 -8.35 -10.98
N ASN A 48 10.06 -7.05 -11.27
CA ASN A 48 10.20 -5.96 -10.31
C ASN A 48 9.13 -4.89 -10.56
N PHE A 49 9.12 -3.84 -9.74
CA PHE A 49 8.17 -2.74 -9.92
C PHE A 49 8.29 -2.05 -11.28
N LYS A 50 9.43 -2.12 -11.98
CA LYS A 50 9.54 -1.60 -13.36
C LYS A 50 8.58 -2.32 -14.31
N PHE A 51 8.43 -3.63 -14.18
CA PHE A 51 7.48 -4.42 -14.98
C PHE A 51 6.04 -3.99 -14.68
N ILE A 52 5.67 -3.92 -13.40
CA ILE A 52 4.32 -3.53 -12.96
C ILE A 52 3.99 -2.11 -13.43
N LYS A 53 4.93 -1.17 -13.27
CA LYS A 53 4.76 0.22 -13.74
C LYS A 53 4.60 0.30 -15.25
N HIS A 54 5.32 -0.52 -16.01
CA HIS A 54 5.25 -0.53 -17.47
C HIS A 54 3.93 -1.10 -18.00
N PHE A 55 3.41 -2.15 -17.36
CA PHE A 55 2.19 -2.84 -17.77
C PHE A 55 0.98 -2.49 -16.88
N TRP A 56 1.02 -1.35 -16.19
CA TRP A 56 0.00 -0.97 -15.20
C TRP A 56 -1.43 -1.05 -15.76
N GLU A 57 -1.67 -0.48 -16.94
CA GLU A 57 -3.01 -0.50 -17.56
C GLU A 57 -3.54 -1.91 -17.85
N LEU A 58 -2.64 -2.88 -18.05
CA LEU A 58 -3.00 -4.27 -18.29
C LEU A 58 -3.27 -5.01 -16.97
N ILE A 59 -2.46 -4.77 -15.94
CA ILE A 59 -2.43 -5.57 -14.71
C ILE A 59 -3.30 -4.95 -13.60
N LYS A 60 -3.61 -3.64 -13.69
CA LYS A 60 -4.38 -2.92 -12.66
C LYS A 60 -5.71 -3.57 -12.28
N PRO A 61 -6.51 -4.18 -13.18
CA PRO A 61 -7.78 -4.79 -12.76
C PRO A 61 -7.55 -5.99 -11.83
N ASP A 62 -6.53 -6.79 -12.12
CA ASP A 62 -6.17 -7.97 -11.32
C ASP A 62 -5.60 -7.57 -9.96
N ILE A 63 -4.72 -6.55 -9.94
CA ILE A 63 -4.16 -5.99 -8.70
C ILE A 63 -5.26 -5.39 -7.83
N SER A 64 -6.15 -4.57 -8.39
CA SER A 64 -7.25 -3.95 -7.64
C SER A 64 -8.18 -5.00 -7.06
N LYS A 65 -8.47 -6.07 -7.81
CA LYS A 65 -9.27 -7.20 -7.31
C LYS A 65 -8.56 -7.92 -6.17
N PHE A 66 -7.27 -8.21 -6.32
CA PHE A 66 -6.47 -8.87 -5.29
C PHE A 66 -6.44 -8.06 -3.98
N ILE A 67 -6.25 -6.74 -4.07
CA ILE A 67 -6.23 -5.86 -2.90
C ILE A 67 -7.61 -5.72 -2.26
N ALA A 68 -8.69 -5.76 -3.04
CA ALA A 68 -10.05 -5.72 -2.50
C ALA A 68 -10.44 -6.99 -1.71
N GLU A 69 -9.70 -8.09 -1.85
CA GLU A 69 -9.90 -9.34 -1.10
C GLU A 69 -9.08 -9.41 0.20
N PHE A 70 -8.24 -8.42 0.49
CA PHE A 70 -7.38 -8.33 1.67
C PHE A 70 -8.10 -7.74 2.88
#